data_AF-A0AAD8QP41-F1
#
_entry.id   AF-A0AAD8QP41-F1
#
_cell.length_a   1.000
_cell.length_b   1.000
_cell.length_c   1.000
_cell.angle_alpha   90.00
_cell.angle_beta   90.00
_cell.angle_gamma   90.00
#
_symmetry.space_group_name_H-M   'P 1'
#
loop_
_entity.id
_entity.type
_entity.pdbx_description
1 polymer ?
#
loop_
_entity_poly.entity_id
_entity_poly.type
_entity_poly.pdbx_seq_one_letter_code
_entity_poly.pdbx_strand_id
1 'polypeptide(L)'
;MVYFDSWDEFVDRSVQLFRADPITTRYMMKYRHCDGKLVLKVTDDRQCLKFKTDQAQDAKKMEKLNNIFFALMTRGPDADISEVSGKEQAEQQQSKKGRGGRRQ
;
A
#
# COMPACT_ATOMS: atom_id res chain seq x y z
N MET A 1 -5.32 15.92 -12.67
CA MET A 1 -4.47 14.92 -11.99
C MET A 1 -4.39 15.34 -10.53
N VAL A 2 -5.09 14.66 -9.64
CA VAL A 2 -5.37 15.12 -8.27
C VAL A 2 -4.62 14.24 -7.27
N TYR A 3 -4.05 14.85 -6.23
CA TYR A 3 -3.46 14.14 -5.10
C TYR A 3 -4.53 13.94 -4.03
N PHE A 4 -4.61 12.73 -3.48
CA PHE A 4 -5.43 12.42 -2.32
C PHE A 4 -4.66 12.78 -1.05
N ASP A 5 -5.34 13.44 -0.12
CA ASP A 5 -4.81 13.73 1.22
C ASP A 5 -5.04 12.56 2.18
N SER A 6 -6.15 11.82 2.00
CA SER A 6 -6.47 10.63 2.77
C SER A 6 -5.85 9.38 2.15
N TRP A 7 -5.07 8.66 2.95
CA TRP A 7 -4.53 7.35 2.57
C TRP A 7 -5.64 6.35 2.28
N ASP A 8 -6.64 6.25 3.16
CA ASP A 8 -7.69 5.24 3.05
C ASP A 8 -8.56 5.46 1.82
N GLU A 9 -8.85 6.73 1.49
CA GLU A 9 -9.58 7.07 0.27
C GLU A 9 -8.76 6.73 -0.99
N PHE A 10 -7.45 7.02 -0.97
CA PHE A 10 -6.57 6.66 -2.08
C PHE A 10 -6.55 5.14 -2.33
N VAL A 11 -6.47 4.33 -1.28
CA VAL A 11 -6.48 2.86 -1.38
C VAL A 11 -7.82 2.38 -1.93
N ASP A 12 -8.93 2.80 -1.34
CA ASP A 12 -10.27 2.39 -1.75
C ASP A 12 -10.54 2.70 -3.23
N ARG A 13 -10.27 3.94 -3.65
CA ARG A 13 -10.39 4.37 -5.05
C ARG A 13 -9.48 3.59 -5.99
N SER A 14 -8.26 3.28 -5.55
CA SER A 14 -7.29 2.52 -6.35
C SER A 14 -7.76 1.08 -6.59
N VAL A 15 -8.30 0.42 -5.56
CA VAL A 15 -8.86 -0.93 -5.66
C VAL A 15 -10.10 -0.93 -6.54
N GLN A 16 -11.00 0.06 -6.37
CA GLN A 16 -12.18 0.21 -7.22
C GLN A 16 -11.81 0.39 -8.70
N LEU A 17 -10.79 1.22 -8.99
CA LEU A 17 -10.32 1.44 -10.35
C LEU A 17 -9.79 0.14 -10.97
N PHE A 18 -8.97 -0.61 -10.24
CA PHE A 18 -8.48 -1.90 -10.71
C PHE A 18 -9.61 -2.91 -10.93
N ARG A 19 -10.59 -2.98 -10.03
CA ARG A 19 -11.75 -3.87 -10.18
C ARG A 19 -12.60 -3.54 -11.40
N ALA A 20 -12.71 -2.26 -11.75
CA ALA A 20 -13.47 -1.82 -12.92
C ALA A 20 -12.78 -2.17 -14.24
N ASP A 21 -11.46 -1.99 -14.33
CA ASP A 21 -10.67 -2.36 -15.52
C ASP A 21 -9.27 -2.89 -15.13
N PRO A 22 -9.14 -4.21 -14.86
CA PRO A 22 -7.88 -4.81 -14.41
C PRO A 22 -6.78 -4.79 -15.47
N ILE A 23 -7.14 -4.74 -16.75
CA ILE A 23 -6.20 -4.90 -17.87
C ILE A 23 -5.49 -3.59 -18.17
N THR A 24 -6.22 -2.47 -18.15
CA THR A 24 -5.64 -1.15 -18.42
C THR A 24 -5.08 -0.48 -17.18
N THR A 25 -5.57 -0.86 -15.98
CA THR A 25 -5.11 -0.27 -14.72
C THR A 25 -3.66 -0.61 -14.42
N ARG A 26 -2.85 0.43 -14.19
CA ARG A 26 -1.43 0.34 -13.84
C ARG A 26 -1.14 1.05 -12.53
N TYR A 27 -0.45 0.34 -11.65
CA TYR A 27 0.09 0.86 -10.41
C TYR A 27 1.58 1.21 -10.59
N MET A 28 1.98 2.40 -10.15
CA MET A 28 3.34 2.91 -10.24
C MET A 28 3.78 3.53 -8.92
N MET A 29 5.02 3.26 -8.54
CA MET A 29 5.71 3.88 -7.42
C MET A 29 6.95 4.63 -7.91
N LYS A 30 7.17 5.84 -7.37
CA LYS A 30 8.39 6.62 -7.59
C LYS A 30 8.91 7.17 -6.26
N TYR A 31 10.11 6.76 -5.89
CA TYR A 31 10.82 7.32 -4.74
C TYR A 31 12.00 8.17 -5.21
N ARG A 32 12.22 9.33 -4.57
CA ARG A 32 13.35 10.22 -4.84
C ARG A 32 14.11 10.49 -3.55
N HIS A 33 15.23 9.82 -3.39
CA HIS A 33 16.00 9.80 -2.13
C HIS A 33 16.48 11.19 -1.71
N CYS A 34 17.03 11.99 -2.63
CA CYS A 34 17.52 13.34 -2.33
C CYS A 34 16.44 14.30 -1.81
N ASP A 35 15.16 14.03 -2.10
CA ASP A 35 14.05 14.85 -1.61
C ASP A 35 13.29 14.17 -0.46
N GLY A 36 13.61 12.92 -0.12
CA GLY A 36 12.83 12.11 0.83
C GLY A 36 11.38 11.85 0.41
N LYS A 37 11.05 11.99 -0.88
CA LYS A 37 9.65 11.98 -1.37
C LYS A 37 9.28 10.67 -2.05
N LEU A 38 8.12 10.17 -1.70
CA LEU A 38 7.45 9.03 -2.33
C LEU A 38 6.19 9.51 -3.06
N VAL A 39 5.98 9.02 -4.28
CA VAL A 39 4.76 9.21 -5.05
C VAL A 39 4.23 7.85 -5.50
N LEU A 40 2.97 7.58 -5.16
CA LEU A 40 2.20 6.44 -5.67
C LEU A 40 1.18 6.94 -6.69
N LYS A 41 0.96 6.14 -7.74
CA LYS A 41 0.02 6.47 -8.82
C LYS A 41 -0.71 5.22 -9.28
N VAL A 42 -2.02 5.30 -9.44
CA VAL A 42 -2.86 4.28 -10.09
C VAL A 42 -3.65 4.93 -11.21
N THR A 43 -3.69 4.31 -12.39
CA THR A 43 -4.32 4.90 -13.59
C THR A 43 -4.72 3.85 -14.62
N ASP A 44 -5.85 4.08 -15.29
CA ASP A 44 -6.40 3.32 -16.44
C ASP A 44 -6.30 4.14 -17.76
N ASP A 45 -5.41 5.14 -17.81
CA ASP A 45 -5.27 6.15 -18.87
C ASP A 45 -6.43 7.15 -19.02
N ARG A 46 -7.54 6.96 -18.30
CA ARG A 46 -8.67 7.92 -18.27
C ARG A 46 -8.67 8.73 -16.99
N GLN A 47 -8.48 8.05 -15.86
CA GLN A 47 -8.40 8.59 -14.53
C GLN A 47 -7.01 8.37 -13.96
N CYS A 48 -6.56 9.28 -13.10
CA CYS A 48 -5.27 9.16 -12.45
C CYS A 48 -5.37 9.58 -10.99
N LEU A 49 -5.19 8.59 -10.12
CA LEU A 49 -5.17 8.71 -8.67
C LEU A 49 -3.72 8.82 -8.23
N LYS A 50 -3.39 9.78 -7.37
CA LYS A 50 -2.04 9.94 -6.83
C LYS A 50 -2.05 10.13 -5.32
N PHE A 51 -1.04 9.59 -4.67
CA PHE A 51 -0.71 9.86 -3.28
C PHE A 51 0.76 10.28 -3.21
N LYS A 52 1.06 11.30 -2.41
CA LYS A 52 2.42 11.80 -2.21
C LYS A 52 2.66 11.98 -0.72
N THR A 53 3.83 11.53 -0.27
CA THR A 53 4.25 11.67 1.12
C THR A 53 5.76 11.88 1.19
N ASP A 54 6.19 12.59 2.21
CA ASP A 54 7.57 12.70 2.68
C ASP A 54 7.75 12.06 4.07
N GLN A 55 6.70 11.42 4.59
CA GLN A 55 6.68 10.81 5.91
C GLN A 55 7.20 9.37 5.82
N ALA A 56 8.34 9.10 6.47
CA ALA A 56 8.97 7.77 6.47
C ALA A 56 8.05 6.66 7.02
N GLN A 57 7.15 6.99 7.95
CA GLN A 57 6.18 6.04 8.51
C GLN A 57 5.20 5.48 7.47
N ASP A 58 4.96 6.21 6.37
CA ASP A 58 4.07 5.77 5.30
C ASP A 58 4.71 4.69 4.39
N ALA A 59 5.99 4.35 4.61
CA ALA A 59 6.62 3.23 3.91
C ALA A 59 5.86 1.91 4.14
N LYS A 60 5.38 1.67 5.36
CA LYS A 60 4.56 0.47 5.67
C LYS A 60 3.23 0.47 4.94
N LYS A 61 2.60 1.64 4.79
CA LYS A 61 1.36 1.80 4.03
C LYS A 61 1.57 1.44 2.55
N MET A 62 2.67 1.91 1.97
CA MET A 62 3.08 1.58 0.60
C MET A 62 3.33 0.07 0.42
N GLU A 63 4.01 -0.58 1.35
CA GLU A 63 4.21 -2.04 1.31
C GLU A 63 2.87 -2.79 1.29
N LYS A 64 1.91 -2.38 2.14
CA LYS A 64 0.55 -2.94 2.15
C LYS A 64 -0.15 -2.79 0.80
N LEU A 65 -0.07 -1.62 0.18
CA LEU A 65 -0.68 -1.38 -1.12
C LEU A 65 -0.05 -2.26 -2.20
N ASN A 66 1.28 -2.46 -2.17
CA ASN A 66 1.97 -3.36 -3.10
C ASN A 66 1.41 -4.78 -2.97
N ASN A 67 1.26 -5.28 -1.74
CA ASN A 67 0.75 -6.62 -1.51
C ASN A 67 -0.72 -6.76 -1.96
N ILE A 68 -1.54 -5.72 -1.76
CA ILE A 68 -2.93 -5.68 -2.24
C ILE A 68 -2.96 -5.83 -3.77
N PHE A 69 -2.16 -5.01 -4.48
CA PHE A 69 -2.12 -5.08 -5.95
C PHE A 69 -1.53 -6.39 -6.45
N PHE A 70 -0.55 -6.98 -5.78
CA PHE A 70 -0.08 -8.33 -6.12
C PHE A 70 -1.18 -9.38 -5.99
N ALA A 71 -1.97 -9.35 -4.91
CA ALA A 71 -3.09 -10.28 -4.73
C ALA A 71 -4.14 -10.08 -5.84
N LEU A 72 -4.54 -8.84 -6.11
CA LEU A 72 -5.52 -8.52 -7.15
C LEU A 72 -5.05 -8.92 -8.56
N MET A 73 -3.78 -8.67 -8.89
CA MET A 73 -3.23 -9.00 -10.21
C MET A 73 -3.02 -10.51 -10.40
N THR A 74 -2.72 -11.27 -9.34
CA THR A 74 -2.46 -12.71 -9.44
C THR A 74 -3.70 -13.57 -9.29
N ARG A 75 -4.66 -13.14 -8.46
CA ARG A 75 -5.89 -13.89 -8.16
C ARG A 75 -7.12 -13.36 -8.90
N GLY A 76 -7.03 -12.16 -9.49
CA GLY A 76 -8.13 -11.51 -10.20
C GLY A 76 -8.82 -10.40 -9.40
N PRO A 77 -9.71 -9.62 -10.05
CA PRO A 77 -10.37 -8.45 -9.46
C PRO A 77 -11.24 -8.78 -8.24
N ASP A 78 -11.80 -9.98 -8.18
CA ASP A 78 -12.67 -10.45 -7.09
C ASP A 78 -11.90 -10.95 -5.87
N ALA A 79 -10.56 -10.88 -5.88
CA ALA A 79 -9.75 -11.32 -4.75
C ALA A 79 -10.09 -10.54 -3.47
N ASP A 80 -10.17 -11.27 -2.36
CA ASP A 80 -10.32 -10.68 -1.04
C ASP A 80 -8.99 -10.08 -0.55
N ILE A 81 -8.99 -8.78 -0.28
CA ILE A 81 -7.84 -8.00 0.16
C ILE A 81 -7.71 -7.97 1.69
N SER A 82 -8.69 -8.51 2.43
CA SER A 82 -8.71 -8.58 3.90
C SER A 82 -7.55 -9.41 4.45
N GLU A 83 -7.20 -10.52 3.78
CA GLU A 83 -6.10 -11.41 4.15
C GLU A 83 -4.73 -10.73 4.11
N VAL A 84 -4.55 -9.81 3.16
CA VAL A 84 -3.29 -9.09 2.93
C VAL A 84 -3.09 -8.02 4.00
N SER A 85 -4.18 -7.42 4.47
CA SER A 85 -4.16 -6.44 5.55
C SER A 85 -4.01 -7.08 6.95
N GLY A 86 -4.38 -8.35 7.10
CA GLY A 86 -4.47 -9.05 8.39
C GLY A 86 -3.19 -9.71 8.92
N LYS A 87 -2.16 -9.94 8.08
CA LYS A 87 -0.96 -10.70 8.50
C LYS A 87 -0.07 -10.01 9.56
N GLU A 88 -0.24 -8.72 9.83
CA GLU A 88 0.59 -7.99 10.80
C GLU A 88 0.19 -8.14 12.28
N GLN A 89 -1.03 -8.59 12.61
CA GLN A 89 -1.38 -8.77 14.04
C GLN A 89 -0.56 -9.90 14.69
N ALA A 90 -0.10 -10.88 13.91
CA ALA A 90 0.70 -11.99 14.40
C ALA A 90 2.18 -11.61 14.65
N GLU A 91 2.78 -10.75 13.82
CA GLU A 91 4.21 -10.41 13.92
C GLU A 91 4.51 -9.33 14.98
N GLN A 92 3.60 -8.40 15.26
CA GLN A 92 3.80 -7.39 16.31
C GLN A 92 3.79 -7.96 17.73
N GLN A 93 3.19 -9.14 17.95
CA GLN A 93 3.15 -9.78 19.26
C GLN A 93 4.44 -10.52 19.61
N GLN A 94 5.23 -10.93 18.61
CA GLN A 94 6.46 -11.70 18.82
C GLN A 94 7.67 -10.81 19.19
N SER A 95 7.72 -9.56 18.71
CA SER A 95 8.86 -8.66 18.97
C SER A 95 8.86 -8.01 20.36
N LYS A 96 7.74 -8.04 21.11
CA LYS A 96 7.66 -7.47 22.47
C LYS A 96 8.01 -8.45 23.60
N LYS A 97 8.28 -9.73 23.32
CA LYS A 97 8.47 -10.77 24.35
C LYS A 97 9.93 -11.14 24.64
N GLY A 98 10.87 -10.21 24.48
CA GLY A 98 12.29 -10.50 24.70
C GLY A 98 13.12 -9.30 25.13
N ARG A 99 13.00 -8.88 26.40
CA ARG A 99 14.08 -8.17 27.12
C ARG A 99 13.76 -8.09 28.61
N GLY A 100 14.09 -9.16 29.33
CA GLY A 100 14.09 -9.18 30.80
C GLY A 100 14.89 -10.36 31.31
N GLY A 101 16.06 -10.10 31.90
CA GLY A 101 16.91 -11.14 32.47
C GLY A 101 18.28 -10.61 32.90
N ARG A 102 18.34 -10.07 34.12
CA ARG A 102 19.49 -9.45 34.79
C ARG A 102 20.76 -10.30 34.77
N ARG A 103 21.88 -9.58 34.67
CA ARG A 103 23.22 -9.95 35.16
C ARG A 103 23.15 -10.61 36.55
N GLN A 104 23.80 -11.76 36.68
CA GLN A 104 24.65 -12.10 37.83
C GLN A 104 25.94 -12.69 37.27
#